data_AF-A0A382GF55-F1
#
_entry.id   AF-A0A382GF55-F1
#
_cell.length_a   1.000
_cell.length_b   1.000
_cell.length_c   1.000
_cell.angle_alpha   90.00
_cell.angle_beta   90.00
_cell.angle_gamma   90.00
#
_symmetry.space_group_name_H-M   'P 1'
#
loop_
_entity.id
_entity.type
_entity.pdbx_description
1 polymer ?
#
loop_
_entity_poly.entity_id
_entity_poly.type
_entity_poly.pdbx_seq_one_letter_code
_entity_poly.pdbx_strand_id
1 'polypeptide(L)'
;MEKEMKYLIILLTYISISIASEGKIGGVTYFDYTNSKEKSAFDFKRQYFSYGIEISDEVKFRVVFDVGRTDVGTVLMKDGGEKSEDTRLVAFLKKAQIDYRTSYGKISMGLIGMNTYNIQEKNWGYRFIEKSAIDKYGFSSTADLGIG
;
A
#
# COMPACT_ATOMS: atom_id res chain seq x y z
N MET A 1 21.10 0.12 32.06
CA MET A 1 20.96 0.12 30.59
C MET A 1 20.47 -1.23 30.07
N GLU A 2 21.13 -2.34 30.42
CA GLU A 2 20.74 -3.69 29.97
C GLU A 2 19.36 -4.15 30.48
N LYS A 3 19.02 -3.82 31.73
CA LYS A 3 17.71 -4.13 32.34
C LYS A 3 16.56 -3.36 31.67
N GLU A 4 16.75 -2.07 31.39
CA GLU A 4 15.78 -1.22 30.68
C GLU A 4 15.56 -1.71 29.24
N MET A 5 16.65 -2.08 28.55
CA MET A 5 16.59 -2.63 27.20
C MET A 5 15.86 -3.99 27.17
N LYS A 6 16.03 -4.83 28.19
CA LYS A 6 15.27 -6.08 28.35
C LYS A 6 13.77 -5.82 28.52
N TYR A 7 13.37 -4.84 29.34
CA TYR A 7 11.95 -4.49 29.49
C TYR A 7 11.36 -3.90 28.20
N LEU A 8 12.13 -3.08 27.48
CA LEU A 8 11.71 -2.55 26.19
C LEU A 8 11.50 -3.67 25.16
N ILE A 9 12.41 -4.64 25.06
CA ILE A 9 12.28 -5.79 24.15
C ILE A 9 11.05 -6.62 24.52
N ILE A 10 10.82 -6.89 25.81
CA ILE A 10 9.65 -7.63 26.30
C ILE A 10 8.36 -6.87 25.94
N LEU A 11 8.31 -5.56 26.18
CA LEU A 11 7.16 -4.73 25.84
C LEU A 11 6.87 -4.74 24.33
N LEU A 12 7.88 -4.57 23.48
CA LEU A 12 7.74 -4.64 22.03
C LEU A 12 7.26 -6.02 21.57
N THR A 13 7.71 -7.09 22.22
CA THR A 13 7.28 -8.46 21.94
C THR A 13 5.80 -8.66 22.31
N TYR A 14 5.37 -8.18 23.47
CA TYR A 14 3.96 -8.24 23.87
C TYR A 14 3.06 -7.43 22.94
N ILE A 15 3.47 -6.20 22.58
CA ILE A 15 2.74 -5.36 21.63
C ILE A 15 2.61 -6.07 20.28
N SER A 16 3.68 -6.68 19.78
CA SER A 16 3.66 -7.40 18.50
C SER A 16 2.80 -8.67 18.53
N ILE A 17 2.76 -9.42 19.64
CA ILE A 17 1.86 -10.57 19.81
C ILE A 17 0.39 -10.13 19.83
N SER A 18 0.05 -9.07 20.57
CA SER A 18 -1.32 -8.55 20.65
C SER A 18 -1.81 -7.98 19.31
N ILE A 19 -0.91 -7.35 18.54
CA ILE A 19 -1.18 -6.88 17.18
C ILE A 19 -1.38 -8.08 16.22
N ALA A 20 -0.68 -9.19 16.44
CA ALA A 20 -0.74 -10.37 15.58
C ALA A 20 -1.98 -11.26 15.81
N SER A 21 -2.56 -11.30 17.02
CA SER A 21 -3.67 -12.22 17.32
C SER A 21 -5.00 -11.84 16.68
N GLU A 22 -5.24 -10.55 16.45
CA GLU A 22 -6.50 -10.02 15.87
C GLU A 22 -6.29 -9.29 14.54
N GLY A 23 -5.03 -9.05 14.18
CA GLY A 23 -4.65 -8.41 12.93
C GLY A 23 -4.89 -9.29 11.70
N LYS A 24 -5.51 -8.71 10.67
CA LYS A 24 -5.70 -9.32 9.36
C LYS A 24 -4.58 -8.86 8.44
N ILE A 25 -3.72 -9.80 8.05
CA ILE A 25 -2.75 -9.61 6.96
C ILE A 25 -3.42 -10.02 5.65
N GLY A 26 -3.27 -9.19 4.62
CA GLY A 26 -3.78 -9.47 3.28
C GLY A 26 -2.97 -8.78 2.20
N GLY A 27 -3.30 -9.01 0.94
CA GLY A 27 -2.61 -8.36 -0.17
C GLY A 27 -3.25 -8.62 -1.52
N VAL A 28 -2.76 -7.91 -2.53
CA VAL A 28 -3.18 -8.05 -3.93
C VAL A 28 -1.93 -8.01 -4.81
N THR A 29 -1.77 -9.00 -5.69
CA THR A 29 -0.66 -9.03 -6.65
C THR A 29 -1.18 -8.80 -8.06
N TYR A 30 -0.58 -7.84 -8.74
CA TYR A 30 -0.76 -7.57 -10.15
C TYR A 30 0.43 -8.10 -10.92
N PHE A 31 0.17 -8.99 -11.88
CA PHE A 31 1.19 -9.57 -12.74
C PHE A 31 0.68 -9.64 -14.18
N ASP A 32 1.63 -9.55 -15.11
CA ASP A 32 1.39 -9.81 -16.52
C ASP A 32 1.90 -11.20 -16.87
N TYR A 33 1.15 -11.91 -17.70
CA TYR A 33 1.59 -13.18 -18.28
C TYR A 33 1.73 -13.02 -19.78
N THR A 34 2.92 -13.30 -20.29
CA THR A 34 3.21 -13.27 -21.72
C THR A 34 3.56 -14.69 -22.16
N ASN A 35 2.93 -15.15 -23.25
CA ASN A 35 3.19 -16.46 -23.85
C ASN A 35 3.56 -16.29 -25.32
N SER A 36 4.71 -16.86 -25.69
CA SER A 36 5.16 -17.00 -27.08
C SER A 36 5.51 -18.47 -27.34
N LYS A 37 5.61 -18.85 -28.62
CA LYS A 37 5.89 -20.25 -29.04
C LYS A 37 7.14 -20.86 -28.38
N GLU A 38 8.13 -20.05 -28.03
CA GLU A 38 9.40 -20.51 -27.47
C GLU A 38 9.53 -20.25 -25.96
N LYS A 39 8.87 -19.21 -25.43
CA LYS A 39 9.01 -18.79 -24.04
C LYS A 39 7.72 -18.20 -23.49
N SER A 40 7.45 -18.48 -22.23
CA SER A 40 6.48 -17.76 -21.41
C SER A 40 7.16 -17.03 -20.25
N ALA A 41 6.60 -15.90 -19.83
CA ALA A 41 7.12 -15.12 -18.71
C ALA A 41 5.98 -14.58 -17.84
N PHE A 42 6.26 -14.50 -16.53
CA PHE A 42 5.46 -13.74 -15.56
C PHE A 42 6.25 -12.49 -15.17
N ASP A 43 5.62 -11.33 -15.23
CA ASP A 43 6.19 -10.08 -14.72
C ASP A 43 5.31 -9.50 -13.61
N PHE A 44 5.85 -9.48 -12.40
CA PHE A 44 5.19 -8.90 -11.24
C PHE A 44 5.25 -7.38 -11.31
N LYS A 45 4.12 -6.76 -11.69
CA LYS A 45 4.02 -5.31 -11.86
C LYS A 45 3.94 -4.57 -10.54
N ARG A 46 2.99 -4.95 -9.68
CA ARG A 46 2.78 -4.34 -8.35
C ARG A 46 2.25 -5.34 -7.34
N GLN A 47 2.66 -5.18 -6.08
CA GLN A 47 2.23 -6.03 -4.98
C GLN A 47 1.77 -5.15 -3.83
N TYR A 48 0.53 -5.33 -3.41
CA TYR A 48 -0.02 -4.62 -2.26
C TYR A 48 0.09 -5.52 -1.05
N PHE A 49 0.74 -5.03 -0.02
CA PHE A 49 0.73 -5.66 1.30
C PHE A 49 -0.15 -4.83 2.22
N SER A 50 -1.06 -5.46 2.94
CA SER A 50 -2.00 -4.79 3.83
C SER A 50 -2.03 -5.45 5.19
N TYR A 51 -2.13 -4.61 6.21
CA TYR A 51 -2.39 -5.02 7.58
C TYR A 51 -3.55 -4.18 8.11
N GLY A 52 -4.54 -4.82 8.72
CA GLY A 52 -5.64 -4.13 9.38
C GLY A 52 -6.02 -4.79 10.68
N ILE A 53 -6.42 -3.98 11.66
CA ILE A 53 -6.83 -4.42 12.99
C ILE A 53 -8.09 -3.66 13.41
N GLU A 54 -9.00 -4.36 14.06
CA GLU A 54 -10.15 -3.76 14.74
C GLU A 54 -9.74 -3.60 16.20
N ILE A 55 -9.48 -2.37 16.63
CA ILE A 55 -8.99 -2.07 17.98
C ILE A 55 -10.18 -2.11 18.96
N SER A 56 -11.37 -1.74 18.48
CA SER A 56 -12.66 -1.92 19.14
C SER A 56 -13.77 -2.06 18.08
N ASP A 57 -15.02 -2.21 18.52
CA ASP A 57 -16.19 -2.20 17.62
C ASP A 57 -16.32 -0.88 16.83
N GLU A 58 -15.77 0.21 17.36
CA GLU A 58 -15.81 1.55 16.80
C GLU A 58 -14.52 1.98 16.08
N VAL A 59 -13.36 1.45 16.50
CA VAL A 59 -12.05 1.90 16.00
C VAL A 59 -11.39 0.83 15.14
N LYS A 60 -11.10 1.17 13.89
CA LYS A 60 -10.38 0.30 12.95
C LYS A 60 -9.15 0.98 12.39
N PHE A 61 -8.05 0.26 12.32
CA PHE A 61 -6.81 0.72 11.69
C PHE A 61 -6.47 -0.12 10.46
N ARG A 62 -5.95 0.52 9.41
CA ARG A 62 -5.46 -0.17 8.22
C ARG A 62 -4.26 0.55 7.62
N VAL A 63 -3.20 -0.20 7.35
CA VAL A 63 -2.04 0.23 6.58
C VAL A 63 -1.92 -0.61 5.30
N VAL A 64 -1.53 0.02 4.20
CA VAL A 64 -1.27 -0.65 2.92
C VAL A 64 0.03 -0.10 2.32
N PHE A 65 0.91 -1.01 1.93
CA PHE A 65 2.12 -0.72 1.17
C PHE A 65 1.96 -1.17 -0.28
N ASP A 66 2.41 -0.35 -1.22
CA ASP A 66 2.51 -0.65 -2.65
C ASP A 66 3.97 -0.91 -2.99
N VAL A 67 4.28 -2.15 -3.34
CA VAL A 67 5.62 -2.59 -3.72
C VAL A 67 5.68 -2.74 -5.23
N GLY A 68 6.65 -2.07 -5.86
CA GLY A 68 6.85 -2.13 -7.30
C GLY A 68 8.18 -1.54 -7.72
N ARG A 69 8.50 -1.71 -9.00
CA ARG A 69 9.66 -1.05 -9.61
C ARG A 69 9.31 0.40 -9.95
N THR A 70 10.31 1.26 -9.97
CA THR A 70 10.16 2.67 -10.33
C THR A 70 10.91 2.97 -11.61
N ASP A 71 10.32 3.76 -12.50
CA ASP A 71 10.98 4.23 -13.72
C ASP A 71 12.03 5.33 -13.45
N VAL A 72 12.33 5.61 -12.18
CA VAL A 72 13.19 6.70 -11.73
C VAL A 72 14.43 6.11 -11.06
N GLY A 73 15.54 6.08 -11.80
CA GLY A 73 16.86 5.82 -11.23
C GLY A 73 17.88 5.35 -12.27
N THR A 74 18.89 6.18 -12.53
CA THR A 74 20.15 5.72 -13.11
C THR A 74 20.88 4.90 -12.05
N VAL A 75 21.03 3.60 -12.26
CA VAL A 75 21.88 2.77 -11.41
C VAL A 75 23.31 2.92 -11.93
N LEU A 76 24.19 3.53 -11.13
CA LEU A 76 25.63 3.51 -11.40
C LEU A 76 26.14 2.09 -11.16
N MET A 77 26.57 1.43 -12.22
CA MET A 77 27.20 0.11 -12.14
C MET A 77 28.61 0.25 -11.54
N LYS A 78 29.13 -0.83 -10.93
CA LYS A 78 30.47 -0.84 -10.30
C LYS A 78 31.61 -0.50 -11.27
N ASP A 79 31.36 -0.61 -12.57
CA ASP A 79 32.27 -0.29 -13.68
C ASP A 79 32.07 1.13 -14.25
N GLY A 80 31.20 1.95 -13.65
CA GLY A 80 30.94 3.33 -14.08
C GLY A 80 29.92 3.46 -15.21
N GLY A 81 29.26 2.37 -15.62
CA GLY A 81 28.17 2.43 -16.59
C GLY A 81 26.87 2.97 -15.97
N GLU A 82 26.22 3.91 -16.65
CA GLU A 82 24.87 4.37 -16.32
C GLU A 82 23.83 3.45 -16.97
N LYS A 83 22.96 2.81 -16.18
CA LYS A 83 21.78 2.10 -16.69
C LYS A 83 20.52 2.77 -16.20
N SER A 84 19.65 3.20 -17.13
CA SER A 84 18.40 3.93 -16.87
C SER A 84 17.27 3.07 -16.28
N GLU A 85 17.53 1.84 -15.86
CA GLU A 85 16.51 0.93 -15.34
C GLU A 85 16.85 0.55 -13.88
N ASP A 86 16.20 1.23 -12.93
CA ASP A 86 16.24 0.79 -11.52
C ASP A 86 15.39 -0.48 -11.36
N THR A 87 16.07 -1.62 -11.29
CA THR A 87 15.41 -2.93 -11.13
C THR A 87 14.99 -3.22 -9.69
N ARG A 88 15.30 -2.34 -8.73
CA ARG A 88 14.98 -2.57 -7.31
C ARG A 88 13.49 -2.44 -7.08
N LEU A 89 12.98 -3.25 -6.15
CA LEU A 89 11.64 -3.09 -5.62
C LEU A 89 11.66 -1.98 -4.57
N VAL A 90 10.78 -1.00 -4.74
CA VAL A 90 10.56 0.09 -3.80
C VAL A 90 9.19 -0.11 -3.15
N ALA A 91 9.12 0.09 -1.84
CA ALA A 91 7.88 0.04 -1.07
C ALA A 91 7.39 1.45 -0.77
N PHE A 92 6.17 1.76 -1.20
CA PHE A 92 5.50 3.03 -0.95
C PHE A 92 4.40 2.86 0.07
N LEU A 93 4.26 3.80 1.00
CA LEU A 93 3.08 3.87 1.86
C LEU A 93 1.89 4.33 1.00
N LYS A 94 1.01 3.39 0.65
CA LYS A 94 -0.18 3.66 -0.16
C LYS A 94 -1.33 4.19 0.67
N LYS A 95 -1.44 3.71 1.92
CA LYS A 95 -2.55 4.01 2.82
C LYS A 95 -2.14 3.83 4.27
N ALA A 96 -2.57 4.75 5.13
CA ALA A 96 -2.45 4.66 6.58
C ALA A 96 -3.67 5.34 7.20
N GLN A 97 -4.71 4.56 7.49
CA GLN A 97 -6.05 5.06 7.81
C GLN A 97 -6.52 4.55 9.16
N ILE A 98 -7.14 5.45 9.92
CA ILE A 98 -7.96 5.15 11.10
C ILE A 98 -9.42 5.46 10.75
N ASP A 99 -10.30 4.52 11.03
CA ASP A 99 -11.76 4.71 10.97
C ASP A 99 -12.30 4.71 12.40
N TYR A 100 -13.02 5.78 12.75
CA TYR A 100 -13.73 5.92 14.01
C TYR A 100 -15.23 6.02 13.79
N ARG A 101 -16.00 5.09 14.35
CA ARG A 101 -17.46 5.08 14.27
C ARG A 101 -18.05 5.82 15.47
N THR A 102 -18.93 6.76 15.18
CA THR A 102 -19.77 7.46 16.17
C THR A 102 -21.23 7.11 15.93
N SER A 103 -22.11 7.53 16.84
CA SER A 103 -23.57 7.43 16.65
C SER A 103 -24.08 8.21 15.43
N TYR A 104 -23.32 9.20 14.96
CA TYR A 104 -23.73 10.10 13.87
C TYR A 104 -23.08 9.76 12.51
N GLY A 105 -22.13 8.83 12.48
CA GLY A 105 -21.42 8.49 11.25
C GLY A 105 -20.01 7.95 11.49
N LYS A 106 -19.28 7.75 10.40
CA LYS A 106 -17.89 7.28 10.42
C LYS A 106 -16.97 8.44 10.06
N ILE A 107 -15.95 8.66 10.88
CA ILE A 107 -14.87 9.61 10.64
C ILE A 107 -13.63 8.81 10.23
N SER A 108 -13.09 9.11 9.05
CA SER A 108 -11.88 8.49 8.51
C SER A 108 -10.74 9.49 8.53
N MET A 109 -9.57 9.11 9.06
CA MET A 109 -8.42 10.00 9.23
C MET A 109 -7.11 9.35 8.80
N GLY A 110 -6.12 10.15 8.41
CA GLY A 110 -4.77 9.72 8.05
C GLY A 110 -4.52 9.84 6.55
N LEU A 111 -3.61 9.02 6.02
CA LEU A 111 -3.40 8.91 4.57
C LEU A 111 -4.55 8.07 3.98
N ILE A 112 -5.60 8.77 3.54
CA ILE A 112 -6.87 8.21 3.09
C ILE A 112 -7.04 8.38 1.58
N GLY A 113 -7.78 7.47 0.96
CA GLY A 113 -8.10 7.57 -0.47
C GLY A 113 -9.14 8.65 -0.74
N MET A 114 -9.00 9.39 -1.84
CA MET A 114 -9.95 10.45 -2.20
C MET A 114 -11.29 9.88 -2.67
N ASN A 115 -12.40 10.47 -2.19
CA ASN A 115 -13.76 10.04 -2.55
C ASN A 115 -14.04 10.14 -4.06
N THR A 116 -13.42 11.11 -4.73
CA THR A 116 -13.54 11.35 -6.17
C THR A 116 -13.15 10.13 -7.01
N TYR A 117 -12.05 9.45 -6.64
CA TYR A 117 -11.60 8.22 -7.30
C TYR A 117 -12.61 7.08 -7.10
N ASN A 118 -13.07 6.89 -5.85
CA ASN A 118 -14.01 5.84 -5.50
C ASN A 118 -15.35 5.98 -6.25
N ILE A 119 -15.86 7.20 -6.40
CA ILE A 119 -17.08 7.47 -7.18
C ILE A 119 -16.87 7.17 -8.66
N GLN A 120 -15.75 7.62 -9.24
CA GLN A 120 -15.45 7.34 -10.65
C GLN A 120 -15.37 5.84 -10.92
N GLU A 121 -14.62 5.10 -10.10
CA GLU A 121 -14.43 3.65 -10.27
C GLU A 121 -15.75 2.89 -10.15
N LYS A 122 -16.59 3.26 -9.18
CA LYS A 122 -17.92 2.65 -8.99
C LYS A 122 -18.88 2.95 -10.14
N ASN A 123 -18.90 4.19 -10.62
CA ASN A 123 -19.76 4.58 -11.74
C ASN A 123 -19.30 3.94 -13.05
N TRP A 124 -17.99 3.77 -13.23
CA TRP A 124 -17.44 3.07 -14.39
C TRP A 124 -17.79 1.57 -14.37
N GLY A 125 -17.74 0.92 -13.21
CA GLY A 125 -18.21 -0.45 -13.00
C GLY A 125 -17.33 -1.55 -13.59
N TYR A 126 -16.30 -1.20 -14.37
CA TYR A 126 -15.32 -2.12 -14.94
C TYR A 126 -13.90 -1.84 -14.46
N ARG A 127 -12.99 -2.79 -14.68
CA ARG A 127 -11.57 -2.56 -14.41
C ARG A 127 -10.95 -1.75 -15.54
N PHE A 128 -10.21 -0.70 -15.20
CA PHE A 128 -9.42 0.02 -16.19
C PHE A 128 -8.20 -0.80 -16.63
N ILE A 129 -7.95 -0.83 -17.94
CA ILE A 129 -6.74 -1.45 -18.54
C ILE A 129 -5.57 -0.46 -18.53
N GLU A 130 -5.86 0.84 -18.54
CA GLU A 130 -4.90 1.93 -18.41
C GLU A 130 -5.28 2.86 -17.24
N LYS A 131 -4.47 3.88 -16.95
CA LYS A 131 -4.84 4.90 -15.96
C LYS A 131 -6.18 5.55 -16.31
N SER A 132 -7.04 5.76 -15.30
CA SER A 132 -8.31 6.47 -15.50
C SER A 132 -8.04 7.92 -15.94
N ALA A 133 -9.03 8.60 -16.52
CA ALA A 133 -8.86 9.99 -16.96
C ALA A 133 -8.45 10.93 -15.82
N ILE A 134 -8.98 10.73 -14.62
CA ILE A 134 -8.63 11.55 -13.44
C ILE A 134 -7.16 11.32 -13.05
N ASP A 135 -6.71 10.06 -13.10
CA ASP A 135 -5.33 9.70 -12.78
C ASP A 135 -4.32 10.14 -13.86
N LYS A 136 -4.71 9.98 -15.13
CA LYS A 136 -3.87 10.31 -16.29
C LYS A 136 -3.62 11.82 -16.39
N TYR A 137 -4.60 12.65 -16.06
CA TYR A 137 -4.51 14.11 -16.13
C TYR A 137 -4.26 14.79 -14.78
N GLY A 138 -4.13 14.03 -13.68
CA GLY A 138 -3.80 14.56 -12.36
C GLY A 138 -4.88 15.44 -11.74
N PHE A 139 -6.17 15.17 -12.02
CA PHE A 139 -7.29 15.97 -11.52
C PHE A 139 -7.54 15.80 -10.01
N SER A 140 -7.00 14.73 -9.41
CA SER A 140 -7.04 14.49 -7.97
C SER A 140 -5.84 13.61 -7.60
N SER A 141 -5.42 13.65 -6.33
CA SER A 141 -4.51 12.65 -5.78
C SER A 141 -5.26 11.34 -5.48
N THR A 142 -4.61 10.18 -5.63
CA THR A 142 -5.23 8.88 -5.28
C THR A 142 -5.44 8.75 -3.77
N ALA A 143 -4.51 9.30 -2.99
CA ALA A 143 -4.58 9.38 -1.53
C ALA A 143 -3.95 10.70 -1.05
N ASP A 144 -4.47 11.20 0.06
CA ASP A 144 -3.95 12.40 0.74
C ASP A 144 -4.08 12.28 2.25
N LEU A 145 -3.29 13.06 2.99
CA LEU A 145 -3.42 13.18 4.43
C LEU A 145 -4.64 14.05 4.74
N GLY A 146 -5.65 13.47 5.39
CA GLY A 146 -6.88 14.21 5.64
C GLY A 146 -7.83 13.54 6.61
N ILE A 147 -9.02 14.14 6.69
CA ILE A 147 -10.17 13.70 7.48
C ILE A 147 -11.40 13.72 6.55
N GLY A 148 -12.27 12.72 6.65
CA GLY A 148 -13.50 12.63 5.86
C GLY A 148 -14.53 11.65 6.40
#